data_AF-A0A3D1BA03-F1
#
_entry.id   AF-A0A3D1BA03-F1
#
_cell.length_a   1.000
_cell.length_b   1.000
_cell.length_c   1.000
_cell.angle_alpha   90.00
_cell.angle_beta   90.00
_cell.angle_gamma   90.00
#
_symmetry.space_group_name_H-M   'P 1'
#
loop_
_entity.id
_entity.type
_entity.pdbx_description
1 polymer ?
#
loop_
_entity_poly.entity_id
_entity_poly.type
_entity_poly.pdbx_seq_one_letter_code
_entity_poly.pdbx_strand_id
1 'polypeptide(L)'
;IEQIWKHSMGFNKFRGFDWMPEPCQSCDEKEKDFGGCRCQAFMLTGDAANADPVCSKSSHHDKILAARTEAEQSPRGLDELTFRNEKASKLILKV
;
A
#
# COMPACT_ATOMS: atom_id res chain seq x y z
N ILE A 1 -7.62 18.27 -19.16
CA ILE A 1 -6.65 17.36 -18.50
C ILE A 1 -5.57 18.13 -17.74
N GLU A 2 -4.87 19.10 -18.36
CA GLU A 2 -3.82 19.88 -17.68
C GLU A 2 -4.26 20.49 -16.35
N GLN A 3 -5.43 21.13 -16.31
CA GLN A 3 -5.98 21.72 -15.09
C GLN A 3 -6.12 20.70 -13.95
N ILE A 4 -6.58 19.48 -14.25
CA ILE A 4 -6.74 18.40 -13.26
C ILE A 4 -5.36 17.98 -12.74
N TRP A 5 -4.40 17.77 -13.64
CA TRP A 5 -3.05 17.33 -13.28
C TRP A 5 -2.29 18.36 -12.43
N LYS A 6 -2.42 19.64 -12.77
CA LYS A 6 -1.67 20.72 -12.12
C LYS A 6 -2.35 21.22 -10.84
N HIS A 7 -3.68 21.33 -10.80
CA HIS A 7 -4.37 22.09 -9.76
C HIS A 7 -5.34 21.29 -8.88
N SER A 8 -5.64 20.04 -9.20
CA SER A 8 -6.55 19.27 -8.35
C SER A 8 -5.90 18.91 -7.01
N MET A 9 -6.73 18.82 -5.97
CA MET A 9 -6.31 18.41 -4.64
C MET A 9 -5.70 17.00 -4.64
N GLY A 10 -6.35 16.05 -5.32
CA GLY A 10 -5.94 14.64 -5.32
C GLY A 10 -4.51 14.43 -5.86
N PHE A 11 -4.14 15.14 -6.93
CA PHE A 11 -2.79 15.06 -7.49
C PHE A 11 -1.73 15.77 -6.64
N ASN A 12 -2.10 16.86 -5.94
CA ASN A 12 -1.14 17.65 -5.18
C ASN A 12 -0.95 17.20 -3.72
N LYS A 13 -1.89 16.42 -3.16
CA LYS A 13 -1.85 15.97 -1.75
C LYS A 13 -0.54 15.25 -1.37
N PHE A 14 0.02 14.47 -2.29
CA PHE A 14 1.24 13.67 -2.09
C PHE A 14 2.34 14.03 -3.09
N ARG A 15 2.32 15.25 -3.65
CA ARG A 15 3.35 15.74 -4.57
C ARG A 15 4.41 16.51 -3.78
N GLY A 16 5.67 16.35 -4.16
CA GLY A 16 6.80 16.91 -3.40
C GLY A 16 7.08 16.12 -2.12
N PHE A 17 7.75 16.75 -1.16
CA PHE A 17 8.23 16.07 0.05
C PHE A 17 7.67 16.66 1.36
N ASP A 18 7.02 17.82 1.30
CA ASP A 18 6.53 18.54 2.50
C ASP A 18 5.43 17.79 3.26
N TRP A 19 4.73 16.87 2.60
CA TRP A 19 3.68 16.06 3.20
C TRP A 19 4.22 14.83 3.97
N MET A 20 5.48 14.46 3.75
CA MET A 20 6.04 13.22 4.27
C MET A 20 6.25 13.30 5.78
N PRO A 21 5.78 12.31 6.56
CA PRO A 21 6.16 12.18 7.97
C PRO A 21 7.53 11.51 8.10
N GLU A 22 8.08 11.49 9.32
CA GLU A 22 9.21 10.63 9.63
C GLU A 22 8.82 9.14 9.56
N PRO A 23 9.72 8.25 9.08
CA PRO A 23 11.12 8.51 8.73
C PRO A 23 11.33 9.07 7.31
N CYS A 24 10.29 9.15 6.48
CA CYS A 24 10.41 9.50 5.06
C CYS A 24 10.91 10.93 4.85
N GLN A 25 10.55 11.86 5.74
CA GLN A 25 10.92 13.27 5.63
C GLN A 25 12.44 13.48 5.67
N SER A 26 13.15 12.76 6.54
CA SER A 26 14.61 12.81 6.67
C SER A 26 15.35 11.72 5.88
N CYS A 27 14.64 10.78 5.25
CA CYS A 27 15.22 9.67 4.51
C CYS A 27 16.00 10.12 3.27
N ASP A 28 17.14 9.48 3.03
CA ASP A 28 18.00 9.66 1.85
C ASP A 28 17.41 9.08 0.56
N GLU A 29 16.40 8.21 0.68
CA GLU A 29 15.74 7.53 -0.44
C GLU A 29 14.46 8.22 -0.91
N LYS A 30 13.99 9.27 -0.23
CA LYS A 30 12.68 9.91 -0.49
C LYS A 30 12.51 10.45 -1.92
N GLU A 31 13.60 10.83 -2.58
CA GLU A 31 13.58 11.30 -3.98
C GLU A 31 13.57 10.14 -5.01
N LYS A 32 13.83 8.91 -4.56
CA LYS A 32 13.84 7.70 -5.39
C LYS A 32 12.50 7.00 -5.37
N ASP A 33 11.94 6.80 -4.17
CA ASP A 33 10.73 6.00 -3.94
C ASP A 33 9.48 6.83 -3.62
N PHE A 34 9.63 8.13 -3.35
CA PHE A 34 8.56 9.05 -2.97
C PHE A 34 7.73 8.57 -1.77
N GLY A 35 8.36 7.85 -0.84
CA GLY A 35 7.73 7.28 0.35
C GLY A 35 6.96 5.98 0.09
N GLY A 36 6.96 5.44 -1.13
CA GLY A 36 6.25 4.21 -1.50
C GLY A 36 4.74 4.39 -1.71
N CYS A 37 3.98 3.28 -1.66
CA CYS A 37 2.58 3.23 -2.05
C CYS A 37 1.62 3.84 -1.01
N ARG A 38 0.90 4.90 -1.40
CA ARG A 38 -0.09 5.58 -0.53
C ARG A 38 -1.35 4.74 -0.29
N CYS A 39 -1.77 3.97 -1.28
CA CYS A 39 -2.92 3.06 -1.15
C CYS A 39 -2.64 1.95 -0.14
N GLN A 40 -1.42 1.41 -0.14
CA GLN A 40 -1.00 0.36 0.79
C GLN A 40 -0.83 0.91 2.20
N ALA A 41 -0.22 2.09 2.34
CA ALA A 41 -0.16 2.81 3.62
C ALA A 41 -1.55 3.00 4.23
N PHE A 42 -2.52 3.48 3.44
CA PHE A 42 -3.89 3.65 3.91
C PHE A 42 -4.54 2.32 4.30
N MET A 43 -4.49 1.32 3.41
CA MET A 43 -5.18 0.03 3.63
C MET A 43 -4.67 -0.69 4.88
N LEU A 44 -3.38 -0.61 5.17
CA LEU A 44 -2.76 -1.36 6.26
C LEU A 44 -2.61 -0.54 7.54
N THR A 45 -2.59 0.79 7.48
CA THR A 45 -2.33 1.64 8.65
C THR A 45 -3.48 2.58 9.00
N GLY A 46 -4.44 2.78 8.10
CA GLY A 46 -5.53 3.75 8.24
C GLY A 46 -5.17 5.17 7.83
N ASP A 47 -3.89 5.46 7.56
CA ASP A 47 -3.44 6.78 7.10
C ASP A 47 -2.57 6.64 5.83
N ALA A 48 -2.97 7.36 4.78
CA ALA A 48 -2.26 7.40 3.51
C ALA A 48 -0.94 8.18 3.57
N ALA A 49 -0.72 9.01 4.59
CA ALA A 49 0.51 9.77 4.78
C ALA A 49 1.65 8.93 5.37
N ASN A 50 1.33 7.83 6.07
CA ASN A 50 2.35 6.98 6.69
C ASN A 50 3.36 6.42 5.69
N ALA A 51 4.59 6.16 6.15
CA ALA A 51 5.57 5.41 5.39
C ALA A 51 4.96 4.07 4.94
N ASP A 52 5.16 3.71 3.67
CA ASP A 52 4.67 2.43 3.15
C ASP A 52 5.15 1.27 4.05
N PRO A 53 4.24 0.46 4.63
CA PRO A 53 4.61 -0.65 5.49
C PRO A 53 5.59 -1.66 4.85
N VAL A 54 5.70 -1.71 3.52
CA VAL A 54 6.70 -2.57 2.85
C VAL A 54 8.13 -2.11 3.15
N CYS A 55 8.35 -0.80 3.35
CA CYS A 55 9.65 -0.28 3.73
C CYS A 55 10.04 -0.77 5.13
N SER A 56 11.26 -1.30 5.26
CA SER A 56 11.80 -1.78 6.55
C SER A 56 11.97 -0.68 7.59
N LYS A 57 12.04 0.60 7.17
CA LYS A 57 12.12 1.78 8.05
C LYS A 57 10.74 2.15 8.63
N SER A 58 9.63 1.63 8.09
CA SER A 58 8.28 1.97 8.55
C SER A 58 8.01 1.43 9.96
N SER A 59 7.38 2.24 10.82
CA SER A 59 6.90 1.79 12.14
C SER A 59 5.82 0.71 12.07
N HIS A 60 5.25 0.48 10.88
CA HIS A 60 4.24 -0.53 10.61
C HIS A 60 4.77 -1.73 9.83
N HIS A 61 6.10 -1.86 9.67
CA HIS A 61 6.71 -2.92 8.88
C HIS A 61 6.33 -4.33 9.38
N ASP A 62 6.14 -4.50 10.68
CA ASP A 62 5.72 -5.77 11.29
C ASP A 62 4.43 -6.33 10.70
N LYS A 63 3.52 -5.48 10.18
CA LYS A 63 2.29 -5.95 9.51
C LYS A 63 2.60 -6.74 8.24
N ILE A 64 3.62 -6.32 7.49
CA ILE A 64 4.06 -7.03 6.28
C ILE A 64 4.77 -8.33 6.65
N LEU A 65 5.63 -8.29 7.67
CA LEU A 65 6.28 -9.51 8.16
C LEU A 65 5.26 -10.54 8.64
N ALA A 66 4.26 -10.12 9.43
CA ALA A 66 3.20 -11.00 9.90
C ALA A 66 2.40 -11.61 8.73
N ALA A 67 1.99 -10.78 7.75
CA ALA A 67 1.26 -11.26 6.57
C ALA A 67 2.08 -12.26 5.73
N ARG A 68 3.40 -12.06 5.62
CA ARG A 68 4.30 -13.00 4.95
C ARG A 68 4.39 -14.33 5.69
N THR A 69 4.58 -14.29 7.00
CA THR A 69 4.62 -15.50 7.83
C THR A 69 3.30 -16.27 7.74
N GLU A 70 2.16 -15.59 7.79
CA GLU A 70 0.84 -16.22 7.60
C GLU A 70 0.74 -16.90 6.23
N ALA A 71 1.19 -16.25 5.17
CA ALA A 71 1.17 -16.81 3.82
C ALA A 71 2.08 -18.05 3.69
N GLU A 72 3.27 -18.02 4.29
CA GLU A 72 4.21 -19.15 4.30
C GLU A 72 3.69 -20.35 5.10
N GLN A 73 2.86 -20.12 6.11
CA GLN A 73 2.25 -21.14 6.95
C GLN A 73 0.83 -21.55 6.50
N SER A 74 0.36 -21.03 5.37
CA SER A 74 -0.99 -21.31 4.88
C SER A 74 -1.19 -22.83 4.70
N PRO A 75 -2.17 -23.44 5.41
CA PRO A 75 -2.40 -24.88 5.31
C PRO A 75 -3.06 -25.28 3.99
N ARG A 76 -3.54 -24.30 3.21
CA ARG A 76 -4.28 -24.54 1.96
C ARG A 76 -3.32 -24.82 0.81
N GLY A 77 -3.56 -25.93 0.12
CA GLY A 77 -2.81 -26.30 -1.08
C GLY A 77 -3.14 -25.41 -2.28
N LEU A 78 -2.27 -25.40 -3.30
CA LEU A 78 -2.52 -24.68 -4.55
C LEU A 78 -3.78 -25.17 -5.27
N ASP A 79 -4.17 -26.42 -5.05
CA ASP A 79 -5.40 -27.05 -5.56
C ASP A 79 -6.68 -26.46 -4.94
N GLU A 80 -6.59 -25.86 -3.76
CA GLU A 80 -7.70 -25.15 -3.12
C GLU A 80 -7.85 -23.69 -3.61
N LEU A 81 -6.87 -23.16 -4.34
CA LEU A 81 -6.93 -21.81 -4.88
C LEU A 81 -7.88 -21.72 -6.06
N THR A 82 -8.89 -20.85 -5.96
CA THR A 82 -9.77 -20.54 -7.09
C THR A 82 -9.23 -19.35 -7.87
N PHE A 83 -8.94 -19.54 -9.16
CA PHE A 83 -8.56 -18.44 -10.04
C PHE A 83 -9.67 -17.39 -10.12
N ARG A 84 -9.27 -16.12 -10.04
CA ARG A 84 -10.20 -15.01 -10.24
C ARG A 84 -10.62 -14.95 -11.71
N ASN A 85 -11.90 -15.23 -11.94
CA ASN A 85 -12.61 -15.00 -13.20
C ASN A 85 -13.98 -14.40 -12.88
N GLU A 86 -14.75 -14.01 -13.90
CA GLU A 86 -16.07 -13.38 -13.71
C GLU A 86 -17.01 -14.26 -12.86
N LYS A 87 -17.10 -15.55 -13.18
CA LYS A 87 -17.98 -16.51 -12.48
C LYS A 87 -17.56 -16.70 -11.01
N ALA A 88 -16.27 -16.92 -10.76
CA ALA A 88 -15.72 -17.08 -9.42
C ALA A 88 -15.86 -15.81 -8.58
N SER A 89 -15.65 -14.63 -9.19
CA SER A 89 -15.78 -13.33 -8.49
C SER A 89 -17.23 -13.05 -8.07
N LYS A 90 -18.21 -13.44 -8.90
CA LYS A 90 -19.65 -13.32 -8.54
C LYS A 90 -20.05 -14.21 -7.35
N LEU A 91 -19.31 -15.28 -7.06
CA LEU A 91 -19.56 -16.12 -5.88
C LEU A 91 -19.04 -15.45 -4.59
N ILE A 92 -17.92 -14.73 -4.67
CA ILE A 92 -17.32 -14.02 -3.53
C ILE A 92 -18.16 -12.80 -3.12
N LEU A 93 -18.81 -12.12 -4.08
CA LEU A 93 -19.62 -10.92 -3.84
C LEU A 93 -21.05 -11.21 -3.32
N LYS A 94 -21.47 -12.48 -3.22
CA LYS A 94 -22.80 -12.86 -2.69
C LYS A 94 -22.84 -12.94 -1.16
N VAL A 95 -22.29 -11.92 -0.50
CA VAL A 95 -22.48 -11.70 0.95
C VAL A 95 -23.53 -10.62 1.14
#